data_AF-A0A2V6GCY0-F1
#
_entry.id   AF-A0A2V6GCY0-F1
#
_cell.length_a   1.000
_cell.length_b   1.000
_cell.length_c   1.000
_cell.angle_alpha   90.00
_cell.angle_beta   90.00
_cell.angle_gamma   90.00
#
_symmetry.space_group_name_H-M   'P 1'
#
loop_
_entity.id
_entity.type
_entity.pdbx_description
1 polymer ?
#
loop_
_entity_poly.entity_id
_entity_poly.type
_entity_poly.pdbx_seq_one_letter_code
_entity_poly.pdbx_strand_id
1 'polypeptide(L)'
;MVPNVPSGALDTVPNMQFPNSDVQDVLHFYEALTGKKLVMDNFVQGKVNIFISKPVSREEAIRIIEMNLSLNGFSLVPAEGDIIEVVGTGKNPRAASVPVISDESEIPPGDQVISYLFKLRYADAIELQQALTQYLSGAGTNPAPILALPKSGSLLVTQNSGIVRRLVKIVDQIDIPPAEVVSEFIKLERADASKVVDLLKDIFEKGDKTGVQYPAGVRGVRAPVPQPVPVENEVGALAALSEEAVVVGKIKLTADVRTNRIHVVTRPINMPFIRKLVAEFDANVEFAKPVTRPLRYISAGDVLPVLVQALTEPGETAPGVEGAAPGASPTQPRRTTTATATNPYTGGI
;
A
#
# COMPACT_ATOMS: atom_id res chain seq x y z
N MET A 1 50.63 5.57 54.05
CA MET A 1 49.71 4.46 54.37
C MET A 1 48.54 4.60 53.42
N VAL A 2 48.52 3.79 52.36
CA VAL A 2 47.54 3.91 51.27
C VAL A 2 46.26 3.20 51.72
N PRO A 3 45.07 3.84 51.72
CA PRO A 3 43.84 3.11 52.00
C PRO A 3 43.55 2.18 50.83
N ASN A 4 43.61 0.88 51.10
CA ASN A 4 43.17 -0.19 50.23
C ASN A 4 41.65 -0.07 50.03
N VAL A 5 41.21 0.35 48.84
CA VAL A 5 39.79 0.38 48.50
C VAL A 5 39.44 -1.00 47.91
N PRO A 6 38.46 -1.74 48.48
CA PRO A 6 38.14 -3.08 48.03
C PRO A 6 37.59 -3.06 46.60
N SER A 7 38.09 -3.98 45.79
CA SER A 7 37.90 -4.12 44.34
C SER A 7 36.49 -4.58 43.93
N GLY A 8 35.43 -3.98 44.48
CA GLY A 8 34.04 -4.39 44.21
C GLY A 8 32.95 -3.36 44.54
N ALA A 9 33.26 -2.05 44.55
CA ALA A 9 32.32 -1.00 44.98
C ALA A 9 32.26 0.23 44.03
N LEU A 10 32.54 0.06 42.72
CA LEU A 10 32.55 1.15 41.74
C LEU A 10 31.69 0.90 40.48
N ASP A 11 30.74 -0.02 40.51
CA ASP A 11 29.87 -0.29 39.34
C ASP A 11 28.64 0.63 39.25
N THR A 12 28.48 1.55 40.20
CA THR A 12 27.35 2.48 40.26
C THR A 12 27.83 3.92 40.15
N VAL A 13 27.29 4.65 39.18
CA VAL A 13 27.48 6.09 39.00
C VAL A 13 26.51 6.81 39.94
N PRO A 14 26.96 7.42 41.05
CA PRO A 14 26.07 7.91 42.10
C PRO A 14 25.29 9.17 41.72
N ASN A 15 25.82 9.96 40.79
CA ASN A 15 25.19 11.20 40.35
C ASN A 15 25.61 11.54 38.93
N MET A 16 24.66 11.53 37.99
CA MET A 16 24.88 11.88 36.59
C MET A 16 23.95 13.03 36.22
N GLN A 17 24.49 14.24 36.32
CA GLN A 17 23.76 15.46 36.04
C GLN A 17 24.61 16.34 35.13
N PHE A 18 24.11 16.57 33.93
CA PHE A 18 24.71 17.43 32.92
C PHE A 18 23.69 18.50 32.49
N PRO A 19 23.43 19.50 33.36
CA PRO A 19 22.50 20.59 33.05
C PRO A 19 23.11 21.56 32.04
N ASN A 20 22.61 21.56 30.80
CA ASN A 20 23.11 22.44 29.72
C ASN A 20 24.65 22.36 29.51
N SER A 21 25.22 21.18 29.77
CA SER A 21 26.65 20.92 29.64
C SER A 21 27.06 20.87 28.18
N ASP A 22 28.34 21.13 27.91
CA ASP A 22 28.87 20.95 26.57
C ASP A 22 28.87 19.46 26.20
N VAL A 23 28.59 19.16 24.92
CA VAL A 23 28.63 17.78 24.42
C VAL A 23 30.02 17.16 24.61
N GLN A 24 31.08 17.95 24.51
CA GLN A 24 32.46 17.47 24.70
C GLN A 24 32.68 16.98 26.13
N ASP A 25 32.16 17.67 27.14
CA ASP A 25 32.29 17.24 28.55
C ASP A 25 31.62 15.88 28.79
N VAL A 26 30.44 15.70 28.21
CA VAL A 26 29.70 14.42 28.30
C VAL A 26 30.42 13.31 27.54
N LEU A 27 31.04 13.61 26.40
CA LEU A 27 31.85 12.65 25.65
C LEU A 27 33.12 12.23 26.41
N HIS A 28 33.83 13.15 27.07
CA HIS A 28 34.97 12.78 27.93
C HIS A 28 34.54 11.90 29.10
N PHE A 29 33.37 12.16 29.68
CA PHE A 29 32.80 11.29 30.70
C PHE A 29 32.43 9.90 30.13
N TYR A 30 31.89 9.86 28.92
CA TYR A 30 31.60 8.61 28.21
C TYR A 30 32.88 7.80 27.89
N GLU A 31 33.97 8.45 27.48
CA GLU A 31 35.29 7.83 27.29
C GLU A 31 35.80 7.23 28.62
N ALA A 32 35.69 7.96 29.73
CA ALA A 32 36.08 7.46 31.05
C ALA A 32 35.22 6.27 31.50
N LEU A 33 33.92 6.27 31.19
CA LEU A 33 33.03 5.16 31.50
C LEU A 33 33.25 3.95 30.61
N THR A 34 33.49 4.11 29.32
CA THR A 34 33.61 2.99 28.38
C THR A 34 35.03 2.45 28.27
N GLY A 35 36.04 3.28 28.56
CA GLY A 35 37.46 2.98 28.32
C GLY A 35 37.87 3.10 26.84
N LYS A 36 36.95 3.50 25.96
CA LYS A 36 37.12 3.53 24.51
C LYS A 36 37.62 4.89 24.05
N LYS A 37 38.50 4.90 23.04
CA LYS A 37 39.03 6.13 22.45
C LYS A 37 37.97 6.80 21.59
N LEU A 38 37.79 8.10 21.75
CA LEU A 38 36.86 8.88 20.93
C LEU A 38 37.58 9.65 19.82
N VAL A 39 37.04 9.56 18.60
CA VAL A 39 37.45 10.40 17.47
C VAL A 39 36.27 11.29 17.09
N MET A 40 36.41 12.59 17.26
CA MET A 40 35.32 13.55 17.05
C MET A 40 35.49 14.31 15.73
N ASP A 41 34.40 14.52 14.99
CA ASP A 41 34.36 15.45 13.87
C ASP A 41 34.31 16.91 14.38
N ASN A 42 34.72 17.87 13.55
CA ASN A 42 34.71 19.31 13.84
C ASN A 42 33.31 19.86 14.15
N PHE A 43 32.26 19.14 13.72
CA PHE A 43 30.85 19.50 13.91
C PHE A 43 30.25 18.93 15.21
N VAL A 44 31.06 18.30 16.08
CA VAL A 44 30.63 17.86 17.41
C VAL A 44 30.65 19.07 18.35
N GLN A 45 29.63 19.90 18.23
CA GLN A 45 29.43 21.11 19.03
C GLN A 45 27.97 21.23 19.43
N GLY A 46 27.72 21.71 20.64
CA GLY A 46 26.36 21.92 21.14
C GLY A 46 26.24 21.63 22.62
N LYS A 47 25.02 21.78 23.13
CA LYS A 47 24.69 21.51 24.52
C LYS A 47 23.80 20.30 24.63
N VAL A 48 24.04 19.51 25.65
CA VAL A 48 23.23 18.34 26.00
C VAL A 48 22.67 18.50 27.40
N ASN A 49 21.58 17.81 27.67
CA ASN A 49 20.86 17.94 28.91
C ASN A 49 20.48 16.55 29.45
N ILE A 50 21.14 16.14 30.54
CA ILE A 50 20.93 14.83 31.17
C ILE A 50 20.67 15.05 32.67
N PHE A 51 19.51 14.60 33.15
CA PHE A 51 19.13 14.68 34.56
C PHE A 51 18.73 13.31 35.08
N ILE A 52 19.58 12.71 35.91
CA ILE A 52 19.32 11.43 36.56
C ILE A 52 19.54 11.59 38.06
N SER A 53 18.45 11.49 38.83
CA SER A 53 18.48 11.68 40.30
C SER A 53 18.79 10.41 41.09
N LYS A 54 18.71 9.23 40.45
CA LYS A 54 18.96 7.93 41.09
C LYS A 54 20.35 7.41 40.67
N PRO A 55 21.08 6.73 41.56
CA PRO A 55 22.28 6.00 41.16
C PRO A 55 21.93 4.99 40.07
N VAL A 56 22.74 4.94 39.01
CA VAL A 56 22.59 3.99 37.90
C VAL A 56 23.83 3.12 37.78
N SER A 57 23.68 1.93 37.22
CA SER A 57 24.84 1.08 36.88
C SER A 57 25.70 1.73 35.80
N ARG A 58 26.97 1.33 35.69
CA ARG A 58 27.87 1.77 34.63
C ARG A 58 27.29 1.52 33.23
N GLU A 59 26.75 0.33 32.99
CA GLU A 59 26.15 -0.06 31.71
C GLU A 59 24.92 0.78 31.37
N GLU A 60 24.08 1.05 32.38
CA GLU A 60 22.92 1.90 32.24
C GLU A 60 23.30 3.35 31.98
N ALA A 61 24.37 3.84 32.63
CA ALA A 61 24.90 5.18 32.39
C ALA A 61 25.37 5.36 30.94
N ILE A 62 26.14 4.40 30.44
CA ILE A 62 26.59 4.36 29.04
C ILE A 62 25.37 4.43 28.12
N ARG A 63 24.36 3.57 28.33
CA ARG A 63 23.15 3.56 27.50
C ARG A 63 22.38 4.89 27.52
N ILE A 64 22.27 5.54 28.68
CA ILE A 64 21.54 6.81 28.78
C ILE A 64 22.28 7.93 28.04
N ILE A 65 23.61 7.96 28.13
CA ILE A 65 24.43 8.93 27.39
C ILE A 65 24.27 8.71 25.88
N GLU A 66 24.38 7.46 25.40
CA GLU A 66 24.21 7.14 23.97
C GLU A 66 22.83 7.58 23.46
N MET A 67 21.77 7.29 24.22
CA MET A 67 20.39 7.68 23.88
C MET A 67 20.21 9.19 23.86
N ASN A 68 20.79 9.93 24.82
CA ASN A 68 20.72 11.39 24.85
C ASN A 68 21.48 12.01 23.67
N LEU A 69 22.66 11.48 23.33
CA LEU A 69 23.44 11.92 22.18
C LEU A 69 22.66 11.71 20.88
N SER A 70 22.04 10.53 20.70
CA SER A 70 21.19 10.21 19.55
C SER A 70 19.99 11.15 19.42
N LEU A 71 19.30 11.45 20.53
CA LEU A 71 18.17 12.40 20.56
C LEU A 71 18.58 13.82 20.14
N ASN A 72 19.81 14.23 20.46
CA ASN A 72 20.35 15.52 20.06
C ASN A 72 21.00 15.48 18.66
N GLY A 73 20.93 14.35 17.95
CA GLY A 73 21.41 14.19 16.58
C GLY A 73 22.89 13.88 16.45
N PHE A 74 23.58 13.55 17.54
CA PHE A 74 24.95 13.03 17.51
C PHE A 74 24.93 11.53 17.25
N SER A 75 25.77 11.06 16.33
CA SER A 75 25.85 9.65 15.98
C SER A 75 27.16 9.06 16.47
N LEU A 76 27.08 7.97 17.23
CA LEU A 76 28.23 7.19 17.68
C LEU A 76 28.40 5.99 16.73
N VAL A 77 29.51 5.95 16.00
CA VAL A 77 29.82 4.90 15.04
C VAL A 77 31.01 4.08 15.57
N PRO A 78 30.83 2.78 15.82
CA PRO A 78 31.94 1.93 16.25
C PRO A 78 32.90 1.69 15.08
N ALA A 79 34.19 1.95 15.28
CA ALA A 79 35.25 1.70 14.31
C ALA A 79 36.07 0.46 14.69
N GLU A 80 37.07 0.10 13.88
CA GLU A 80 37.95 -1.03 14.20
C GLU A 80 38.74 -0.80 15.52
N GLY A 81 38.80 -1.84 16.34
CA GLY A 81 39.45 -1.80 17.65
C GLY A 81 38.55 -1.20 18.74
N ASP A 82 39.16 -0.44 19.66
CA ASP A 82 38.47 0.17 20.80
C ASP A 82 38.22 1.67 20.59
N ILE A 83 37.81 2.01 19.36
CA ILE A 83 37.62 3.39 18.88
C ILE A 83 36.15 3.61 18.52
N ILE A 84 35.61 4.75 18.93
CA ILE A 84 34.28 5.23 18.53
C ILE A 84 34.42 6.57 17.82
N GLU A 85 33.89 6.65 16.60
CA GLU A 85 33.79 7.87 15.83
C GLU A 85 32.49 8.61 16.20
N VAL A 86 32.60 9.89 16.54
CA VAL A 86 31.48 10.76 16.92
C VAL A 86 31.21 11.73 15.77
N VAL A 87 30.05 11.55 15.14
CA VAL A 87 29.60 12.38 14.02
C VAL A 87 28.61 13.44 14.53
N GLY A 88 28.90 14.70 14.19
CA GLY A 88 28.11 15.86 14.59
C GLY A 88 26.71 15.93 13.96
N THR A 89 25.90 16.86 14.44
CA THR A 89 24.52 17.05 13.99
C THR A 89 24.45 17.42 12.50
N GLY A 90 23.49 16.84 11.77
CA GLY A 90 23.25 17.15 10.35
C GLY A 90 24.25 16.55 9.35
N LYS A 91 25.23 15.76 9.82
CA LYS A 91 26.10 14.96 8.95
C LYS A 91 25.52 13.57 8.75
N ASN A 92 25.73 13.01 7.55
CA ASN A 92 25.33 11.63 7.29
C ASN A 92 26.29 10.69 8.05
N PRO A 93 25.79 9.80 8.92
CA PRO A 93 26.64 8.85 9.64
C PRO A 93 27.47 7.95 8.71
N ARG A 94 27.07 7.77 7.44
CA ARG A 94 27.86 7.07 6.42
C ARG A 94 29.17 7.76 6.02
N ALA A 95 29.40 8.99 6.47
CA ALA A 95 30.71 9.64 6.31
C ALA A 95 31.79 8.96 7.17
N ALA A 96 31.38 8.33 8.29
CA ALA A 96 32.21 7.47 9.12
C ALA A 96 32.22 6.03 8.57
N SER A 97 33.19 5.23 9.02
CA SER A 97 33.31 3.81 8.64
C SER A 97 32.25 2.98 9.38
N VAL A 98 31.00 3.02 8.90
CA VAL A 98 29.90 2.29 9.54
C VAL A 98 29.99 0.79 9.25
N PRO A 99 30.03 -0.08 10.28
CA PRO A 99 30.05 -1.52 10.06
C PRO A 99 28.74 -1.99 9.43
N VAL A 100 28.86 -2.92 8.48
CA VAL A 100 27.72 -3.57 7.84
C VAL A 100 27.53 -4.96 8.45
N ILE A 101 26.38 -5.16 9.06
CA ILE A 101 26.01 -6.39 9.78
C ILE A 101 24.81 -7.01 9.07
N SER A 102 24.76 -8.34 8.99
CA SER A 102 23.61 -9.07 8.44
C SER A 102 22.86 -9.92 9.45
N ASP A 103 23.45 -10.14 10.62
CA ASP A 103 22.97 -11.10 11.61
C ASP A 103 22.48 -10.38 12.86
N GLU A 104 21.28 -10.73 13.32
CA GLU A 104 20.63 -10.05 14.46
C GLU A 104 21.45 -10.19 15.75
N SER A 105 22.14 -11.32 15.94
CA SER A 105 22.99 -11.58 17.11
C SER A 105 24.23 -10.68 17.20
N GLU A 106 24.65 -10.12 16.07
CA GLU A 106 25.82 -9.24 15.99
C GLU A 106 25.45 -7.77 16.23
N ILE A 107 24.15 -7.45 16.38
CA ILE A 107 23.72 -6.09 16.67
C ILE A 107 24.20 -5.69 18.09
N PRO A 108 25.05 -4.66 18.22
CA PRO A 108 25.64 -4.29 19.50
C PRO A 108 24.57 -3.86 20.51
N PRO A 109 24.74 -4.19 21.80
CA PRO A 109 23.91 -3.63 22.87
C PRO A 109 24.22 -2.13 22.99
N GLY A 110 23.17 -1.30 23.10
CA GLY A 110 23.30 0.16 23.19
C GLY A 110 22.54 0.89 22.09
N ASP A 111 22.99 2.11 21.79
CA ASP A 111 22.40 3.03 20.81
C ASP A 111 23.43 3.58 19.79
N GLN A 112 24.33 2.70 19.35
CA GLN A 112 25.33 2.98 18.31
C GLN A 112 24.77 2.87 16.90
N VAL A 113 25.24 3.68 15.96
CA VAL A 113 24.83 3.66 14.56
C VAL A 113 25.53 2.54 13.81
N ILE A 114 24.75 1.67 13.18
CA ILE A 114 25.20 0.53 12.38
C ILE A 114 24.49 0.52 11.02
N SER A 115 25.06 -0.17 10.04
CA SER A 115 24.37 -0.52 8.81
C SER A 115 23.93 -1.96 8.88
N TYR A 116 22.63 -2.22 8.79
CA TYR A 116 22.07 -3.57 8.84
C TYR A 116 21.49 -3.96 7.48
N LEU A 117 21.86 -5.15 7.00
CA LEU A 117 21.38 -5.73 5.76
C LEU A 117 20.23 -6.70 6.03
N PHE A 118 18.99 -6.25 5.80
CA PHE A 118 17.82 -7.11 5.84
C PHE A 118 17.76 -7.95 4.56
N LYS A 119 17.65 -9.26 4.71
CA LYS A 119 17.39 -10.20 3.60
C LYS A 119 15.89 -10.53 3.60
N LEU A 120 15.18 -10.08 2.58
CA LEU A 120 13.74 -10.29 2.43
C LEU A 120 13.48 -11.59 1.67
N ARG A 121 12.42 -12.30 2.03
CA ARG A 121 12.01 -13.57 1.40
C ARG A 121 10.82 -13.41 0.46
N TYR A 122 9.89 -12.53 0.82
CA TYR A 122 8.59 -12.39 0.16
C TYR A 122 8.25 -10.94 -0.17
N ALA A 123 8.58 -10.00 0.73
CA ALA A 123 8.28 -8.59 0.56
C ALA A 123 9.15 -7.93 -0.53
N ASP A 124 8.58 -6.97 -1.25
CA ASP A 124 9.32 -6.13 -2.20
C ASP A 124 10.16 -5.08 -1.46
N ALA A 125 11.45 -5.00 -1.81
CA ALA A 125 12.40 -4.12 -1.14
C ALA A 125 12.07 -2.62 -1.33
N ILE A 126 11.50 -2.23 -2.48
CA ILE A 126 11.15 -0.83 -2.80
C ILE A 126 9.90 -0.42 -2.02
N GLU A 127 8.87 -1.27 -2.02
CA GLU A 127 7.65 -1.03 -1.24
C GLU A 127 7.97 -0.91 0.25
N LEU A 128 8.78 -1.83 0.78
CA LEU A 128 9.19 -1.81 2.18
C LEU A 128 10.06 -0.58 2.50
N GLN A 129 10.98 -0.19 1.62
CA GLN A 129 11.75 1.04 1.78
C GLN A 129 10.83 2.25 1.95
N GLN A 130 9.82 2.39 1.09
CA GLN A 130 8.89 3.53 1.15
C GLN A 130 8.09 3.53 2.45
N ALA A 131 7.54 2.38 2.84
CA ALA A 131 6.77 2.23 4.07
C ALA A 131 7.61 2.55 5.32
N LEU A 132 8.82 1.99 5.42
CA LEU A 132 9.72 2.25 6.55
C LEU A 132 10.21 3.69 6.59
N THR A 133 10.46 4.32 5.42
CA THR A 133 10.84 5.74 5.35
C THR A 133 9.73 6.63 5.90
N GLN A 134 8.45 6.35 5.57
CA GLN A 134 7.31 7.10 6.12
C GLN A 134 7.18 6.90 7.64
N TYR A 135 7.33 5.65 8.11
CA TYR A 135 7.28 5.34 9.55
C TYR A 135 8.36 6.09 10.36
N LEU A 136 9.59 6.11 9.87
CA LEU A 136 10.69 6.80 10.55
C LEU A 136 10.62 8.33 10.45
N SER A 137 10.11 8.86 9.33
CA SER A 137 9.94 10.31 9.13
C SER A 137 8.89 10.90 10.09
N GLY A 138 7.82 10.15 10.39
CA GLY A 138 6.79 10.58 11.35
C GLY A 138 7.27 10.68 12.79
N ALA A 139 8.37 10.01 13.14
CA ALA A 139 8.91 9.95 14.50
C ALA A 139 9.88 11.10 14.86
N GLY A 140 10.02 12.12 13.99
CA GLY A 140 10.96 13.23 14.21
C GLY A 140 12.44 12.81 14.24
N THR A 141 12.73 11.57 13.83
CA THR A 141 14.09 11.03 13.73
C THR A 141 14.68 11.50 12.40
N ASN A 142 15.98 11.82 12.39
CA ASN A 142 16.71 12.16 11.17
C ASN A 142 16.37 11.17 10.04
N PRO A 143 16.21 11.63 8.78
CA PRO A 143 15.86 10.76 7.66
C PRO A 143 16.89 9.64 7.56
N ALA A 144 16.46 8.45 7.98
CA ALA A 144 17.29 7.26 7.96
C ALA A 144 17.63 6.96 6.50
N PRO A 145 18.92 6.87 6.12
CA PRO A 145 19.24 6.56 4.77
C PRO A 145 19.03 5.04 4.60
N ILE A 146 17.87 4.69 4.08
CA ILE A 146 17.46 3.33 3.69
C ILE A 146 17.74 3.16 2.20
N LEU A 147 18.42 2.07 1.83
CA LEU A 147 18.72 1.71 0.44
C LEU A 147 18.09 0.37 0.11
N ALA A 148 17.13 0.34 -0.82
CA ALA A 148 16.65 -0.90 -1.38
C ALA A 148 17.65 -1.48 -2.38
N LEU A 149 17.81 -2.80 -2.34
CA LEU A 149 18.57 -3.61 -3.29
C LEU A 149 17.62 -4.62 -3.94
N PRO A 150 16.80 -4.21 -4.93
CA PRO A 150 15.72 -5.04 -5.47
C PRO A 150 16.24 -6.32 -6.13
N LYS A 151 17.40 -6.25 -6.78
CA LYS A 151 18.02 -7.42 -7.45
C LYS A 151 18.41 -8.54 -6.49
N SER A 152 18.75 -8.21 -5.24
CA SER A 152 19.10 -9.20 -4.21
C SER A 152 17.96 -9.45 -3.23
N GLY A 153 16.81 -8.79 -3.38
CA GLY A 153 15.71 -8.86 -2.41
C GLY A 153 16.15 -8.41 -1.02
N SER A 154 16.93 -7.32 -0.91
CA SER A 154 17.51 -6.90 0.37
C SER A 154 17.30 -5.41 0.62
N LEU A 155 17.36 -5.02 1.89
CA LEU A 155 17.27 -3.63 2.33
C LEU A 155 18.47 -3.31 3.21
N LEU A 156 19.26 -2.31 2.84
CA LEU A 156 20.37 -1.81 3.65
C LEU A 156 19.90 -0.58 4.43
N VAL A 157 19.91 -0.66 5.76
CA VAL A 157 19.45 0.41 6.65
C VAL A 157 20.59 0.87 7.54
N THR A 158 20.92 2.16 7.50
CA THR A 158 21.90 2.75 8.43
C THR A 158 21.16 3.50 9.54
N GLN A 159 21.12 2.93 10.74
CA GLN A 159 20.41 3.49 11.90
C GLN A 159 21.04 3.06 13.22
N ASN A 160 20.61 3.69 14.32
CA ASN A 160 20.98 3.24 15.65
C ASN A 160 20.51 1.79 15.89
N SER A 161 21.35 1.01 16.55
CA SER A 161 21.12 -0.39 16.90
C SER A 161 19.81 -0.61 17.67
N GLY A 162 19.39 0.33 18.51
CA GLY A 162 18.07 0.31 19.17
C GLY A 162 16.90 0.33 18.19
N ILE A 163 16.97 1.19 17.18
CA ILE A 163 15.95 1.32 16.12
C ILE A 163 16.02 0.12 15.17
N VAL A 164 17.22 -0.32 14.79
CA VAL A 164 17.42 -1.50 13.93
C VAL A 164 16.75 -2.73 14.55
N ARG A 165 16.94 -3.02 15.84
CA ARG A 165 16.25 -4.14 16.52
C ARG A 165 14.73 -4.04 16.45
N ARG A 166 14.18 -2.82 16.52
CA ARG A 166 12.73 -2.61 16.35
C ARG A 166 12.31 -2.87 14.91
N LEU A 167 13.10 -2.42 13.94
CA LEU A 167 12.85 -2.65 12.53
C LEU A 167 12.92 -4.14 12.17
N VAL A 168 13.85 -4.93 12.73
CA VAL A 168 13.90 -6.39 12.56
C VAL A 168 12.56 -7.02 12.91
N LYS A 169 12.02 -6.73 14.09
CA LYS A 169 10.71 -7.26 14.52
C LYS A 169 9.57 -6.85 13.59
N ILE A 170 9.59 -5.63 13.07
CA ILE A 170 8.56 -5.12 12.16
C ILE A 170 8.68 -5.81 10.80
N VAL A 171 9.89 -5.90 10.26
CA VAL A 171 10.16 -6.52 8.96
C VAL A 171 9.79 -8.00 9.00
N ASP A 172 10.14 -8.72 10.06
CA ASP A 172 9.78 -10.14 10.21
C ASP A 172 8.26 -10.39 10.27
N GLN A 173 7.49 -9.42 10.79
CA GLN A 173 6.03 -9.50 10.82
C GLN A 173 5.39 -9.17 9.47
N ILE A 174 6.08 -8.40 8.62
CA ILE A 174 5.58 -7.96 7.31
C ILE A 174 6.05 -8.89 6.19
N ASP A 175 7.26 -9.46 6.29
CA ASP A 175 7.85 -10.39 5.33
C ASP A 175 7.26 -11.81 5.47
N ILE A 176 5.94 -11.88 5.34
CA ILE A 176 5.17 -13.12 5.36
C ILE A 176 4.94 -13.63 3.93
N PRO A 177 4.77 -14.95 3.74
CA PRO A 177 4.44 -15.50 2.44
C PRO A 177 3.21 -14.82 1.84
N PRO A 178 3.23 -14.53 0.53
CA PRO A 178 2.04 -14.02 -0.14
C PRO A 178 0.90 -15.02 0.02
N ALA A 179 -0.33 -14.51 0.08
CA ALA A 179 -1.50 -15.36 0.20
C ALA A 179 -1.53 -16.40 -0.94
N GLU A 180 -1.78 -17.67 -0.57
CA GLU A 180 -1.86 -18.76 -1.52
C GLU A 180 -2.94 -18.48 -2.57
N VAL A 181 -2.58 -18.71 -3.84
CA VAL A 181 -3.50 -18.64 -4.97
C VAL A 181 -3.59 -20.01 -5.62
N VAL A 182 -4.82 -20.44 -5.89
CA VAL A 182 -5.13 -21.68 -6.61
C VAL A 182 -5.47 -21.32 -8.04
N SER A 183 -5.03 -22.18 -8.96
CA SER A 183 -5.31 -22.07 -10.39
C SER A 183 -6.08 -23.31 -10.84
N GLU A 184 -7.34 -23.16 -11.23
CA GLU A 184 -8.20 -24.27 -11.69
C GLU A 184 -8.88 -23.92 -13.01
N PHE A 185 -9.13 -24.96 -13.83
CA PHE A 185 -9.97 -24.86 -15.02
C PHE A 185 -11.35 -25.45 -14.73
N ILE A 186 -12.40 -24.65 -14.87
CA ILE A 186 -13.80 -25.06 -14.75
C ILE A 186 -14.37 -25.25 -16.14
N LYS A 187 -14.84 -26.45 -16.48
CA LYS A 187 -15.47 -26.73 -17.78
C LYS A 187 -16.94 -26.36 -17.75
N LEU A 188 -17.43 -25.75 -18.83
CA LEU A 188 -18.84 -25.45 -19.05
C LEU A 188 -19.46 -26.47 -20.01
N GLU A 189 -20.72 -26.81 -19.76
CA GLU A 189 -21.49 -27.75 -20.58
C GLU A 189 -22.47 -27.07 -21.53
N ARG A 190 -23.07 -25.94 -21.13
CA ARG A 190 -24.16 -25.29 -21.85
C ARG A 190 -23.85 -23.84 -22.23
N ALA A 191 -23.24 -23.08 -21.32
CA ALA A 191 -22.94 -21.67 -21.51
C ALA A 191 -21.63 -21.46 -22.28
N ASP A 192 -21.54 -20.31 -22.98
CA ASP A 192 -20.32 -19.88 -23.67
C ASP A 192 -19.32 -19.30 -22.67
N ALA A 193 -18.09 -19.85 -22.63
CA ALA A 193 -17.06 -19.41 -21.67
C ALA A 193 -16.75 -17.91 -21.72
N SER A 194 -16.73 -17.30 -22.90
CA SER A 194 -16.48 -15.85 -23.03
C SER A 194 -17.56 -15.03 -22.35
N LYS A 195 -18.84 -15.35 -22.59
CA LYS A 195 -19.98 -14.61 -22.03
C LYS A 195 -20.02 -14.73 -20.51
N VAL A 196 -19.77 -15.93 -19.99
CA VAL A 196 -19.74 -16.17 -18.54
C VAL A 196 -18.59 -15.40 -17.89
N VAL A 197 -17.40 -15.39 -18.49
CA VAL A 197 -16.26 -14.61 -17.96
C VAL A 197 -16.54 -13.12 -17.94
N ASP A 198 -17.18 -12.57 -18.98
CA ASP A 198 -17.51 -11.15 -19.01
C ASP A 198 -18.53 -10.78 -17.92
N LEU A 199 -19.57 -11.60 -17.74
CA LEU A 199 -20.53 -11.43 -16.63
C LEU A 199 -19.87 -11.54 -15.26
N LEU A 200 -18.97 -12.51 -15.07
CA LEU A 200 -18.26 -12.68 -13.81
C LEU A 200 -17.32 -11.50 -13.54
N LYS A 201 -16.61 -10.99 -14.55
CA LYS A 201 -15.80 -9.78 -14.42
C LYS A 201 -16.66 -8.59 -14.01
N ASP A 202 -17.82 -8.40 -14.63
CA ASP A 202 -18.75 -7.32 -14.25
C ASP A 202 -19.22 -7.42 -12.79
N ILE A 203 -19.46 -8.63 -12.29
CA ILE A 203 -19.86 -8.88 -10.90
C ILE A 203 -18.71 -8.55 -9.93
N PHE A 204 -17.48 -8.98 -10.25
CA PHE A 204 -16.33 -8.80 -9.36
C PHE A 204 -15.72 -7.39 -9.45
N GLU A 205 -15.70 -6.76 -10.62
CA GLU A 205 -15.16 -5.40 -10.80
C GLU A 205 -16.09 -4.29 -10.28
N LYS A 206 -17.41 -4.55 -10.21
CA LYS A 206 -18.36 -3.60 -9.59
C LYS A 206 -18.22 -3.52 -8.07
N GLY A 207 -17.72 -4.57 -7.42
CA GLY A 207 -17.45 -4.59 -5.97
C GLY A 207 -16.23 -3.76 -5.54
N ASP A 208 -15.24 -3.58 -6.43
CA ASP A 208 -13.99 -2.87 -6.12
C ASP A 208 -14.09 -1.32 -6.24
N LYS A 209 -15.25 -0.79 -6.67
CA LYS A 209 -15.43 0.66 -6.96
C LYS A 209 -16.07 1.48 -5.83
N THR A 210 -15.89 1.09 -4.57
CA THR A 210 -16.25 1.93 -3.39
C THR A 210 -15.04 2.54 -2.68
N GLY A 211 -13.93 2.74 -3.40
CA GLY A 211 -12.92 3.73 -3.02
C GLY A 211 -13.39 5.14 -3.39
N VAL A 212 -13.99 5.86 -2.44
CA VAL A 212 -14.41 7.27 -2.62
C VAL A 212 -13.16 8.13 -2.88
N GLN A 213 -12.92 8.44 -4.15
CA GLN A 213 -11.90 9.36 -4.60
C GLN A 213 -12.54 10.74 -4.76
N TYR A 214 -12.37 11.60 -3.77
CA TYR A 214 -12.75 13.01 -3.88
C TYR A 214 -11.82 13.70 -4.91
N PRO A 215 -12.34 14.33 -5.97
CA PRO A 215 -11.52 15.15 -6.84
C PRO A 215 -11.13 16.43 -6.09
N ALA A 216 -9.83 16.64 -5.93
CA ALA A 216 -9.26 17.85 -5.38
C ALA A 216 -9.34 18.99 -6.40
N GLY A 217 -10.02 20.08 -6.03
CA GLY A 217 -9.93 21.36 -6.71
C GLY A 217 -11.12 22.26 -6.40
N VAL A 218 -10.96 23.25 -5.52
CA VAL A 218 -10.83 24.69 -5.85
C VAL A 218 -10.57 25.46 -4.54
N ARG A 219 -9.57 26.34 -4.58
CA ARG A 219 -9.11 27.22 -3.49
C ARG A 219 -10.04 28.43 -3.36
N GLY A 220 -10.49 28.73 -2.14
CA GLY A 220 -11.22 29.96 -1.79
C GLY A 220 -10.97 30.34 -0.33
N VAL A 221 -10.57 31.60 -0.11
CA VAL A 221 -10.01 32.18 1.12
C VAL A 221 -11.13 32.53 2.14
N ARG A 222 -10.92 32.35 3.47
CA ARG A 222 -10.85 33.39 4.54
C ARG A 222 -11.17 32.91 5.99
N ALA A 223 -10.22 33.22 6.89
CA ALA A 223 -10.30 33.58 8.34
C ALA A 223 -10.70 32.57 9.46
N PRO A 224 -10.18 32.78 10.71
CA PRO A 224 -10.07 31.74 11.75
C PRO A 224 -10.99 31.95 12.98
N VAL A 225 -11.54 30.87 13.54
CA VAL A 225 -12.07 30.80 14.93
C VAL A 225 -12.07 29.32 15.41
N PRO A 226 -12.19 29.02 16.73
CA PRO A 226 -11.24 28.20 17.47
C PRO A 226 -11.68 26.74 17.66
N GLN A 227 -10.71 25.89 18.01
CA GLN A 227 -10.89 24.46 18.31
C GLN A 227 -11.85 24.21 19.48
N PRO A 228 -12.65 23.12 19.41
CA PRO A 228 -13.00 22.34 20.59
C PRO A 228 -12.32 20.96 20.57
N VAL A 229 -11.80 20.60 21.73
CA VAL A 229 -11.41 19.28 22.30
C VAL A 229 -11.63 18.01 21.46
N PRO A 230 -10.66 17.06 21.44
CA PRO A 230 -10.87 15.76 20.84
C PRO A 230 -11.72 14.90 21.79
N VAL A 231 -12.92 14.54 21.35
CA VAL A 231 -13.67 13.43 21.93
C VAL A 231 -13.09 12.15 21.34
N GLU A 232 -12.70 11.24 22.22
CA GLU A 232 -12.22 9.90 21.92
C GLU A 232 -13.20 9.18 20.99
N ASN A 233 -12.76 8.92 19.74
CA ASN A 233 -13.40 7.95 18.87
C ASN A 233 -12.64 6.62 18.98
N GLU A 234 -12.78 5.96 20.13
CA GLU A 234 -12.62 4.51 20.22
C GLU A 234 -13.81 3.80 19.57
N VAL A 235 -13.99 3.94 18.26
CA VAL A 235 -14.82 3.02 17.45
C VAL A 235 -14.24 2.89 16.04
N GLY A 236 -12.94 2.68 15.94
CA GLY A 236 -12.25 2.44 14.66
C GLY A 236 -12.03 0.96 14.32
N ALA A 237 -12.48 0.04 15.18
CA ALA A 237 -12.10 -1.39 15.11
C ALA A 237 -13.21 -2.34 14.63
N LEU A 238 -14.36 -1.85 14.16
CA LEU A 238 -15.47 -2.73 13.74
C LEU A 238 -16.20 -2.32 12.46
N ALA A 239 -15.68 -1.34 11.70
CA ALA A 239 -16.27 -0.93 10.42
C ALA A 239 -15.55 -1.51 9.18
N ALA A 240 -14.95 -2.70 9.31
CA ALA A 240 -14.32 -3.43 8.20
C ALA A 240 -15.06 -4.75 7.86
N LEU A 241 -16.35 -4.81 8.18
CA LEU A 241 -17.25 -5.86 7.69
C LEU A 241 -18.39 -5.19 6.92
N SER A 242 -18.04 -4.47 5.85
CA SER A 242 -19.01 -4.33 4.75
C SER A 242 -19.17 -5.72 4.13
N GLU A 243 -20.36 -6.31 4.28
CA GLU A 243 -20.75 -7.60 3.68
C GLU A 243 -20.71 -7.61 2.13
N GLU A 244 -20.26 -6.52 1.50
CA GLU A 244 -20.17 -6.35 0.04
C GLU A 244 -18.84 -6.82 -0.57
N ALA A 245 -17.80 -7.06 0.22
CA ALA A 245 -16.59 -7.72 -0.28
C ALA A 245 -16.69 -9.24 -0.07
N VAL A 246 -17.61 -9.90 -0.79
CA VAL A 246 -17.78 -11.37 -0.78
C VAL A 246 -16.51 -12.12 -1.22
N VAL A 247 -15.55 -11.39 -1.82
CA VAL A 247 -14.29 -11.92 -2.34
C VAL A 247 -13.11 -11.27 -1.63
N VAL A 248 -12.20 -12.10 -1.12
CA VAL A 248 -10.93 -11.62 -0.56
C VAL A 248 -9.84 -11.69 -1.63
N GLY A 249 -9.31 -10.52 -2.00
CA GLY A 249 -8.16 -10.39 -2.91
C GLY A 249 -8.51 -10.39 -4.40
N LYS A 250 -7.49 -10.33 -5.26
CA LYS A 250 -7.65 -10.22 -6.72
C LYS A 250 -8.09 -11.56 -7.33
N ILE A 251 -9.13 -11.54 -8.17
CA ILE A 251 -9.52 -12.68 -9.03
C ILE A 251 -9.05 -12.40 -10.45
N LYS A 252 -8.39 -13.37 -11.08
CA LYS A 252 -8.12 -13.34 -12.53
C LYS A 252 -8.93 -14.44 -13.22
N LEU A 253 -9.79 -14.02 -14.15
CA LEU A 253 -10.64 -14.90 -14.96
C LEU A 253 -10.22 -14.84 -16.41
N THR A 254 -10.03 -15.98 -17.06
CA THR A 254 -9.70 -16.07 -18.49
C THR A 254 -10.52 -17.19 -19.12
N ALA A 255 -11.20 -16.90 -20.23
CA ALA A 255 -11.95 -17.90 -20.98
C ALA A 255 -11.02 -18.63 -21.97
N ASP A 256 -11.06 -19.97 -21.98
CA ASP A 256 -10.55 -20.79 -23.08
C ASP A 256 -11.73 -21.21 -23.96
N VAL A 257 -11.93 -20.47 -25.05
CA VAL A 257 -13.00 -20.70 -26.03
C VAL A 257 -12.84 -22.02 -26.79
N ARG A 258 -11.62 -22.53 -26.93
CA ARG A 258 -11.37 -23.75 -27.71
C ARG A 258 -11.87 -24.99 -26.97
N THR A 259 -11.77 -25.00 -25.64
CA THR A 259 -12.17 -26.15 -24.81
C THR A 259 -13.46 -25.90 -24.01
N ASN A 260 -14.07 -24.72 -24.19
CA ASN A 260 -15.20 -24.19 -23.43
C ASN A 260 -14.97 -24.32 -21.91
N ARG A 261 -13.87 -23.73 -21.43
CA ARG A 261 -13.48 -23.74 -20.00
C ARG A 261 -13.13 -22.34 -19.53
N ILE A 262 -13.29 -22.11 -18.23
CA ILE A 262 -12.87 -20.89 -17.55
C ILE A 262 -11.65 -21.21 -16.70
N HIS A 263 -10.54 -20.49 -16.93
CA HIS A 263 -9.39 -20.47 -16.06
C HIS A 263 -9.61 -19.45 -14.95
N VAL A 264 -9.58 -19.92 -13.70
CA VAL A 264 -9.77 -19.12 -12.50
C VAL A 264 -8.48 -19.14 -11.70
N VAL A 265 -7.93 -17.96 -11.40
CA VAL A 265 -6.83 -17.79 -10.45
C VAL A 265 -7.29 -16.89 -9.32
N THR A 266 -7.40 -17.44 -8.12
CA THR A 266 -7.85 -16.72 -6.92
C THR A 266 -7.41 -17.43 -5.65
N ARG A 267 -7.74 -16.87 -4.48
CA ARG A 267 -7.51 -17.52 -3.18
C ARG A 267 -8.39 -18.76 -2.99
N PRO A 268 -7.91 -19.80 -2.27
CA PRO A 268 -8.69 -21.01 -2.02
C PRO A 268 -10.08 -20.75 -1.41
N ILE A 269 -10.20 -19.74 -0.55
CA ILE A 269 -11.47 -19.35 0.10
C ILE A 269 -12.55 -18.91 -0.90
N ASN A 270 -12.17 -18.33 -2.04
CA ASN A 270 -13.11 -17.85 -3.05
C ASN A 270 -13.57 -18.95 -4.02
N MET A 271 -12.80 -20.04 -4.15
CA MET A 271 -13.06 -21.09 -5.14
C MET A 271 -14.44 -21.78 -5.00
N PRO A 272 -14.94 -22.13 -3.80
CA PRO A 272 -16.27 -22.70 -3.64
C PRO A 272 -17.39 -21.75 -4.13
N PHE A 273 -17.26 -20.46 -3.84
CA PHE A 273 -18.21 -19.43 -4.28
C PHE A 273 -18.22 -19.30 -5.81
N ILE A 274 -17.05 -19.18 -6.44
CA ILE A 274 -16.93 -19.08 -7.91
C ILE A 274 -17.48 -20.33 -8.59
N ARG A 275 -17.20 -21.53 -8.06
CA ARG A 275 -17.73 -22.79 -8.62
C ARG A 275 -19.26 -22.81 -8.62
N LYS A 276 -19.88 -22.38 -7.51
CA LYS A 276 -21.34 -22.30 -7.40
C LYS A 276 -21.92 -21.31 -8.41
N LEU A 277 -21.31 -20.12 -8.52
CA LEU A 277 -21.75 -19.08 -9.43
C LEU A 277 -21.63 -19.51 -10.89
N VAL A 278 -20.51 -20.13 -11.27
CA VAL A 278 -20.31 -20.70 -12.61
C VAL A 278 -21.35 -21.79 -12.91
N ALA A 279 -21.64 -22.67 -11.95
CA ALA A 279 -22.65 -23.71 -12.12
C ALA A 279 -24.07 -23.15 -12.32
N GLU A 280 -24.39 -22.04 -11.66
CA GLU A 280 -25.67 -21.34 -11.82
C GLU A 280 -25.78 -20.64 -13.19
N PHE A 281 -24.69 -20.04 -13.68
CA PHE A 281 -24.64 -19.49 -15.05
C PHE A 281 -24.65 -20.57 -16.15
N ASP A 282 -24.19 -21.78 -15.85
CA ASP A 282 -24.24 -22.94 -16.75
C ASP A 282 -25.54 -23.76 -16.60
N ALA A 283 -26.49 -23.28 -15.79
CA ALA A 283 -27.78 -23.92 -15.60
C ALA A 283 -28.61 -23.92 -16.89
N ASN A 284 -29.48 -24.93 -17.03
CA ASN A 284 -30.40 -25.00 -18.15
C ASN A 284 -31.47 -23.92 -18.01
N VAL A 285 -31.64 -23.09 -19.03
CA VAL A 285 -32.80 -22.22 -19.13
C VAL A 285 -33.93 -23.02 -19.76
N GLU A 286 -34.97 -23.34 -18.98
CA GLU A 286 -36.20 -23.88 -19.54
C GLU A 286 -36.92 -22.77 -20.31
N PHE A 287 -36.67 -22.69 -21.61
CA PHE A 287 -37.53 -21.86 -22.47
C PHE A 287 -38.96 -22.38 -22.36
N ALA A 288 -39.91 -21.48 -22.12
CA ALA A 288 -41.32 -21.82 -22.24
C ALA A 288 -41.56 -22.48 -23.60
N LYS A 289 -42.28 -23.61 -23.61
CA LYS A 289 -42.58 -24.33 -24.85
C LYS A 289 -43.14 -23.34 -25.88
N PRO A 290 -42.59 -23.27 -27.11
CA PRO A 290 -43.06 -22.32 -28.10
C PRO A 290 -44.56 -22.52 -28.31
N VAL A 291 -45.34 -21.46 -28.08
CA VAL A 291 -46.80 -21.52 -28.23
C VAL A 291 -47.11 -21.47 -29.71
N THR A 292 -47.40 -22.62 -30.31
CA THR A 292 -47.86 -22.69 -31.70
C THR A 292 -49.37 -22.46 -31.75
N ARG A 293 -49.80 -21.38 -32.42
CA ARG A 293 -51.21 -21.14 -32.74
C ARG A 293 -51.45 -21.24 -34.25
N PRO A 294 -52.22 -22.23 -34.73
CA PRO A 294 -52.56 -22.30 -36.15
C PRO A 294 -53.54 -21.18 -36.52
N LEU A 295 -53.28 -20.49 -37.63
CA LEU A 295 -54.16 -19.46 -38.18
C LEU A 295 -55.28 -20.14 -38.99
N ARG A 296 -56.52 -19.68 -38.83
CA ARG A 296 -57.69 -20.32 -39.48
C ARG A 296 -58.00 -19.75 -40.87
N TYR A 297 -57.81 -18.45 -41.07
CA TYR A 297 -58.36 -17.73 -42.24
C TYR A 297 -57.38 -16.78 -42.92
N ILE A 298 -56.17 -16.61 -42.38
CA ILE A 298 -55.17 -15.66 -42.89
C ILE A 298 -53.79 -16.33 -42.93
N SER A 299 -53.01 -15.98 -43.95
CA SER A 299 -51.65 -16.48 -44.10
C SER A 299 -50.74 -15.89 -43.02
N ALA A 300 -49.81 -16.70 -42.50
CA ALA A 300 -48.81 -16.21 -41.56
C ALA A 300 -47.97 -15.07 -42.14
N GLY A 301 -47.75 -15.07 -43.46
CA GLY A 301 -46.99 -14.01 -44.14
C GLY A 301 -47.65 -12.63 -44.05
N ASP A 302 -48.99 -12.58 -44.01
CA ASP A 302 -49.73 -11.32 -43.97
C ASP A 302 -49.83 -10.74 -42.54
N VAL A 303 -49.80 -11.62 -41.53
CA VAL A 303 -49.94 -11.24 -40.11
C VAL A 303 -48.59 -10.92 -39.46
N LEU A 304 -47.50 -11.53 -39.94
CA LEU A 304 -46.18 -11.41 -39.33
C LEU A 304 -45.66 -9.95 -39.29
N PRO A 305 -45.79 -9.12 -40.34
CA PRO A 305 -45.37 -7.72 -40.29
C PRO A 305 -46.13 -6.92 -39.21
N VAL A 306 -47.43 -7.16 -39.07
CA VAL A 306 -48.28 -6.49 -38.08
C VAL A 306 -47.92 -6.91 -36.65
N LEU A 307 -47.64 -8.21 -36.44
CA LEU A 307 -47.18 -8.71 -35.14
C LEU A 307 -45.78 -8.19 -34.79
N VAL A 308 -44.86 -8.14 -35.76
CA VAL A 308 -43.53 -7.57 -35.55
C VAL A 308 -43.65 -6.10 -35.18
N GLN A 309 -44.49 -5.33 -35.88
CA GLN A 309 -44.75 -3.93 -35.58
C GLN A 309 -45.38 -3.75 -34.19
N ALA A 310 -46.40 -4.55 -33.84
CA ALA A 310 -47.03 -4.51 -32.52
C ALA A 310 -46.09 -4.92 -31.37
N LEU A 311 -45.09 -5.77 -31.63
CA LEU A 311 -44.07 -6.16 -30.66
C LEU A 311 -42.92 -5.16 -30.55
N THR A 312 -42.66 -4.39 -31.60
CA THR A 312 -41.64 -3.32 -31.60
C THR A 312 -42.17 -1.99 -31.06
N GLU A 313 -43.49 -1.74 -31.14
CA GLU A 313 -44.14 -0.55 -30.60
C GLU A 313 -45.13 -0.91 -29.47
N PRO A 314 -44.67 -1.06 -28.22
CA PRO A 314 -45.57 -1.24 -27.09
C PRO A 314 -46.21 0.11 -26.73
N GLY A 315 -47.33 0.42 -27.38
CA GLY A 315 -48.33 1.38 -26.90
C GLY A 315 -48.22 2.82 -27.40
N GLU A 316 -48.96 3.12 -28.47
CA GLU A 316 -49.68 4.39 -28.57
C GLU A 316 -51.16 4.10 -28.82
N THR A 317 -51.99 4.40 -27.81
CA THR A 317 -53.44 4.47 -27.98
C THR A 317 -53.76 5.59 -28.97
N ALA A 318 -54.34 5.25 -30.11
CA ALA A 318 -54.79 6.21 -31.10
C ALA A 318 -55.86 7.17 -30.51
N PRO A 319 -55.71 8.50 -30.63
CA PRO A 319 -56.81 9.42 -30.34
C PRO A 319 -57.80 9.47 -31.50
N GLY A 320 -59.05 9.74 -31.15
CA GLY A 320 -60.24 9.64 -31.99
C GLY A 320 -60.22 10.47 -33.29
N VAL A 321 -61.02 9.96 -34.22
CA VAL A 321 -61.44 10.61 -35.45
C VAL A 321 -62.29 11.85 -35.13
N GLU A 322 -61.78 13.04 -35.44
CA GLU A 322 -62.62 14.24 -35.59
C GLU A 322 -62.03 15.20 -36.65
N GLY A 323 -62.83 15.48 -37.68
CA GLY A 323 -62.85 16.76 -38.42
C GLY A 323 -61.76 17.06 -39.45
N ALA A 324 -62.09 16.86 -40.74
CA ALA A 324 -61.52 17.65 -41.85
C ALA A 324 -61.90 19.15 -41.66
N ALA A 325 -61.07 20.15 -41.98
CA ALA A 325 -60.67 20.59 -43.33
C ALA A 325 -59.60 21.75 -43.24
N PRO A 326 -59.24 22.49 -44.31
CA PRO A 326 -58.05 22.25 -45.12
C PRO A 326 -57.09 23.47 -45.20
N GLY A 327 -55.81 23.27 -45.57
CA GLY A 327 -54.99 24.40 -46.00
C GLY A 327 -53.49 24.14 -46.19
N ALA A 328 -53.05 24.38 -47.43
CA ALA A 328 -51.70 24.72 -47.89
C ALA A 328 -50.62 23.61 -48.03
N SER A 329 -50.28 23.34 -49.29
CA SER A 329 -49.09 22.61 -49.76
C SER A 329 -47.85 23.54 -49.87
N PRO A 330 -46.67 23.10 -50.33
CA PRO A 330 -45.52 22.82 -49.46
C PRO A 330 -44.25 23.63 -49.81
N THR A 331 -43.30 23.76 -48.89
CA THR A 331 -41.98 24.34 -49.20
C THR A 331 -40.83 23.51 -48.61
N GLN A 332 -40.31 22.64 -49.47
CA GLN A 332 -38.88 22.32 -49.73
C GLN A 332 -37.90 22.10 -48.55
N PRO A 333 -37.25 20.92 -48.45
CA PRO A 333 -36.06 20.76 -47.63
C PRO A 333 -34.80 21.23 -48.37
N ARG A 334 -34.01 22.06 -47.67
CA ARG A 334 -32.70 22.55 -48.07
C ARG A 334 -31.66 21.43 -47.91
N ARG A 335 -31.03 21.05 -49.01
CA ARG A 335 -29.90 20.12 -49.09
C ARG A 335 -28.60 20.92 -49.17
N THR A 336 -27.60 20.58 -48.35
CA THR A 336 -26.13 20.65 -48.63
C THR A 336 -25.41 20.26 -47.32
N THR A 337 -24.34 19.47 -47.23
CA THR A 337 -23.43 18.76 -48.13
C THR A 337 -22.47 18.01 -47.20
N THR A 338 -22.17 16.73 -47.43
CA THR A 338 -20.94 16.12 -46.93
C THR A 338 -20.01 15.89 -48.12
N ALA A 339 -18.86 16.55 -48.06
CA ALA A 339 -17.79 16.46 -49.05
C ALA A 339 -17.05 15.14 -48.88
N THR A 340 -16.99 14.37 -49.97
CA THR A 340 -16.12 13.22 -50.15
C THR A 340 -14.70 13.74 -50.43
N ALA A 341 -13.76 13.44 -49.54
CA ALA A 341 -12.34 13.61 -49.82
C ALA A 341 -11.83 12.35 -50.53
N THR A 342 -11.71 12.42 -51.85
CA THR A 342 -10.86 11.54 -52.65
C THR A 342 -9.43 12.04 -52.54
N ASN A 343 -8.46 11.13 -52.42
CA ASN A 343 -7.19 11.33 -53.08
C ASN A 343 -6.66 10.02 -53.69
N PRO A 344 -6.05 10.09 -54.89
CA PRO A 344 -5.82 8.95 -55.76
C PRO A 344 -4.37 8.47 -55.69
N TYR A 345 -4.13 7.18 -55.92
CA TYR A 345 -2.92 6.68 -56.58
C TYR A 345 -3.10 5.20 -56.88
N THR A 346 -3.34 4.87 -58.16
CA THR A 346 -2.73 3.74 -58.89
C THR A 346 -3.31 3.74 -60.31
N GLY A 347 -2.54 4.32 -61.24
CA GLY A 347 -2.69 4.08 -62.68
C GLY A 347 -1.53 3.21 -63.13
N GLY A 348 -1.86 1.99 -63.53
CA GLY A 348 -1.02 1.07 -64.26
C GLY A 348 -1.85 0.43 -65.37
N ILE A 349 -1.69 1.00 -66.57
CA ILE A 349 -2.14 0.62 -67.92
C ILE A 349 -3.62 0.86 -68.25
#